data_AF-A0A0V8M0B3-F1
#
_entry.id   AF-A0A0V8M0B3-F1
#
_cell.length_a   1.000
_cell.length_b   1.000
_cell.length_c   1.000
_cell.angle_alpha   90.00
_cell.angle_beta   90.00
_cell.angle_gamma   90.00
#
_symmetry.space_group_name_H-M   'P 1'
#
loop_
_entity.id
_entity.type
_entity.pdbx_description
1 polymer ?
#
loop_
_entity_poly.entity_id
_entity_poly.type
_entity_poly.pdbx_seq_one_letter_code
_entity_poly.pdbx_strand_id
1 'polypeptide(L)'
;MRDLTRVSNSHSDSKVIDACSLFGMMDTSGGRFSGADLITAIGSMHDRGNGLGGGFSAYGIYPDFADDYAFHIMFLSQQAKAETECFLESFFNLKHKEEVPTRDQQGITNPPIVWRYFASVSPEKCGKFIEEDYVVDRVMYINTCINDAFVFSSGKNMGVFKGVGYPEDIGRFFRLEEYEGYLWTTHGRFPTNTKGWWGGAHPFCLLDWTVVHNGEISSYGINKRFLEQYGYKCTMETDTEVVAYAVDLLMRKHGLSVEMAAKVLAAPLWNQIARLPEHERKIMTTLRQIYGGLLLNGPFTIIVAHTGEMIGMTDRIRLRPMVVGEYRSKLFISSEESAIRLIQPELDKVWLPVGGEPVVGSLQNPIKVQKEATAC
;
A
#
# COMPACT_ATOMS: atom_id res chain seq x y z
N MET A 1 9.41 -18.55 5.87
CA MET A 1 8.82 -19.31 4.73
C MET A 1 9.90 -19.88 3.81
N ARG A 2 10.32 -21.14 4.03
CA ARG A 2 11.11 -21.90 3.05
C ARG A 2 10.14 -22.85 2.35
N ASP A 3 10.07 -22.77 1.02
CA ASP A 3 9.16 -23.55 0.15
C ASP A 3 7.72 -23.02 0.03
N LEU A 4 7.59 -21.75 -0.40
CA LEU A 4 6.32 -21.20 -0.88
C LEU A 4 5.77 -22.01 -2.06
N THR A 5 6.58 -22.73 -2.83
CA THR A 5 6.17 -23.46 -4.04
C THR A 5 5.08 -24.50 -3.81
N ARG A 6 5.07 -25.19 -2.66
CA ARG A 6 4.01 -26.16 -2.33
C ARG A 6 2.66 -25.51 -2.01
N VAL A 7 2.66 -24.26 -1.54
CA VAL A 7 1.44 -23.48 -1.19
C VAL A 7 1.03 -22.56 -2.35
N SER A 8 2.02 -22.03 -3.05
CA SER A 8 1.95 -21.02 -4.11
C SER A 8 1.93 -21.66 -5.50
N ASN A 9 2.15 -22.96 -5.72
CA ASN A 9 1.99 -23.52 -7.06
C ASN A 9 1.70 -25.03 -7.09
N SER A 10 0.67 -25.46 -6.36
CA SER A 10 0.23 -26.86 -6.35
C SER A 10 -0.17 -27.42 -7.72
N HIS A 11 -0.46 -26.56 -8.72
CA HIS A 11 -1.04 -26.95 -10.01
C HIS A 11 -0.24 -26.50 -11.25
N SER A 12 0.93 -25.86 -11.08
CA SER A 12 1.78 -25.39 -12.19
C SER A 12 1.10 -24.41 -13.16
N ASP A 13 0.30 -23.49 -12.63
CA ASP A 13 -0.48 -22.55 -13.44
C ASP A 13 0.40 -21.53 -14.19
N SER A 14 -0.03 -21.09 -15.38
CA SER A 14 0.68 -20.12 -16.22
C SER A 14 0.46 -18.66 -15.81
N LYS A 15 1.42 -17.78 -16.11
CA LYS A 15 1.32 -16.33 -15.91
C LYS A 15 0.18 -15.73 -16.76
N VAL A 16 -0.66 -14.90 -16.16
CA VAL A 16 -1.79 -14.22 -16.82
C VAL A 16 -1.45 -12.74 -17.05
N ILE A 17 -1.65 -12.24 -18.28
CA ILE A 17 -1.34 -10.85 -18.68
C ILE A 17 -2.65 -10.10 -18.97
N ASP A 18 -3.22 -9.46 -17.95
CA ASP A 18 -4.42 -8.61 -18.03
C ASP A 18 -4.21 -7.29 -17.26
N ALA A 19 -5.14 -6.34 -17.38
CA ALA A 19 -5.08 -5.05 -16.70
C ALA A 19 -5.62 -5.14 -15.26
N CYS A 20 -4.98 -4.53 -14.25
CA CYS A 20 -5.53 -4.48 -12.89
C CYS A 20 -6.41 -3.25 -12.68
N SER A 21 -7.39 -3.29 -11.77
CA SER A 21 -8.20 -2.13 -11.39
C SER A 21 -7.64 -1.40 -10.17
N LEU A 22 -7.68 -0.06 -10.21
CA LEU A 22 -7.31 0.82 -9.12
C LEU A 22 -8.41 1.84 -8.90
N PHE A 23 -8.70 2.13 -7.64
CA PHE A 23 -9.55 3.24 -7.24
C PHE A 23 -9.08 3.81 -5.91
N GLY A 24 -9.08 5.13 -5.77
CA GLY A 24 -8.74 5.84 -4.54
C GLY A 24 -9.68 7.02 -4.38
N MET A 25 -10.13 7.24 -3.15
CA MET A 25 -10.98 8.38 -2.78
C MET A 25 -10.48 8.97 -1.47
N MET A 26 -10.36 10.30 -1.42
CA MET A 26 -9.97 11.03 -0.23
C MET A 26 -10.85 12.27 -0.07
N ASP A 27 -11.32 12.53 1.15
CA ASP A 27 -11.88 13.83 1.52
C ASP A 27 -10.80 14.70 2.17
N THR A 28 -10.32 15.70 1.44
CA THR A 28 -9.27 16.62 1.90
C THR A 28 -9.68 17.47 3.10
N SER A 29 -10.98 17.56 3.44
CA SER A 29 -11.43 18.21 4.67
C SER A 29 -11.18 17.37 5.93
N GLY A 30 -10.92 16.07 5.78
CA GLY A 30 -10.86 15.09 6.88
C GLY A 30 -12.22 14.46 7.22
N GLY A 31 -13.27 14.79 6.47
CA GLY A 31 -14.57 14.12 6.56
C GLY A 31 -14.43 12.62 6.34
N ARG A 32 -14.92 11.82 7.29
CA ARG A 32 -14.91 10.35 7.16
C ARG A 32 -16.14 9.88 6.42
N PHE A 33 -15.98 8.85 5.61
CA PHE A 33 -17.04 8.21 4.83
C PHE A 33 -16.85 6.70 4.80
N SER A 34 -17.95 6.01 4.50
CA SER A 34 -18.01 4.54 4.45
C SER A 34 -17.24 3.95 3.26
N GLY A 35 -16.69 2.74 3.43
CA GLY A 35 -16.09 1.96 2.35
C GLY A 35 -17.09 1.49 1.26
N ALA A 36 -18.41 1.67 1.45
CA ALA A 36 -19.46 1.23 0.53
C ALA A 36 -19.31 1.81 -0.90
N ASP A 37 -18.95 3.08 -1.00
CA ASP A 37 -18.72 3.75 -2.28
C ASP A 37 -17.55 3.11 -3.04
N LEU A 38 -16.48 2.74 -2.33
CA LEU A 38 -15.33 2.08 -2.95
C LEU A 38 -15.65 0.67 -3.43
N ILE A 39 -16.44 -0.09 -2.68
CA ILE A 39 -16.92 -1.42 -3.09
C ILE A 39 -17.72 -1.30 -4.40
N THR A 40 -18.59 -0.29 -4.49
CA THR A 40 -19.41 -0.03 -5.67
C THR A 40 -18.55 0.40 -6.86
N ALA A 41 -17.63 1.35 -6.66
CA ALA A 41 -16.75 1.85 -7.71
C ALA A 41 -15.81 0.76 -8.25
N ILE A 42 -15.14 0.00 -7.39
CA ILE A 42 -14.22 -1.06 -7.83
C ILE A 42 -14.94 -2.22 -8.49
N GLY A 43 -16.14 -2.57 -8.02
CA GLY A 43 -16.98 -3.60 -8.63
C GLY A 43 -17.46 -3.24 -10.03
N SER A 44 -17.56 -1.96 -10.38
CA SER A 44 -17.83 -1.54 -11.78
C SER A 44 -16.70 -1.90 -12.75
N MET A 45 -15.50 -2.18 -12.24
CA MET A 45 -14.33 -2.61 -12.99
C MET A 45 -14.08 -4.12 -12.83
N HIS A 46 -15.12 -4.92 -12.55
CA HIS A 46 -15.05 -6.38 -12.36
C HIS A 46 -14.28 -7.09 -13.48
N ASP A 47 -14.57 -6.74 -14.74
CA ASP A 47 -14.00 -7.39 -15.93
C ASP A 47 -12.49 -7.15 -16.12
N ARG A 48 -11.90 -6.24 -15.34
CA ARG A 48 -10.44 -6.06 -15.27
C ARG A 48 -9.81 -7.05 -14.29
N GLY A 49 -10.58 -7.52 -13.31
CA GLY A 49 -10.14 -8.50 -12.32
C GLY A 49 -10.14 -9.93 -12.85
N ASN A 50 -9.56 -10.83 -12.06
CA ASN A 50 -9.58 -12.28 -12.30
C ASN A 50 -9.92 -13.06 -11.01
N GLY A 51 -10.35 -12.37 -9.96
CA GLY A 51 -10.69 -12.96 -8.65
C GLY A 51 -9.49 -13.52 -7.86
N LEU A 52 -8.25 -13.33 -8.31
CA LEU A 52 -7.07 -13.91 -7.63
C LEU A 52 -6.44 -12.99 -6.58
N GLY A 53 -6.97 -11.77 -6.42
CA GLY A 53 -6.51 -10.82 -5.42
C GLY A 53 -7.32 -9.54 -5.42
N GLY A 54 -7.73 -9.11 -4.24
CA GLY A 54 -8.43 -7.86 -4.04
C GLY A 54 -8.18 -7.33 -2.63
N GLY A 55 -8.31 -6.01 -2.47
CA GLY A 55 -8.15 -5.42 -1.15
C GLY A 55 -8.33 -3.91 -1.11
N PHE A 56 -8.34 -3.39 0.11
CA PHE A 56 -8.57 -2.00 0.46
C PHE A 56 -7.55 -1.56 1.51
N SER A 57 -7.18 -0.30 1.48
CA SER A 57 -6.59 0.39 2.63
C SER A 57 -7.48 1.55 3.01
N ALA A 58 -7.48 1.88 4.30
CA ALA A 58 -8.31 2.94 4.83
C ALA A 58 -7.61 3.65 5.99
N TYR A 59 -7.77 4.97 6.06
CA TYR A 59 -7.14 5.84 7.06
C TYR A 59 -8.20 6.61 7.85
N GLY A 60 -7.94 6.83 9.14
CA GLY A 60 -8.91 7.40 10.07
C GLY A 60 -9.93 6.41 10.63
N ILE A 61 -9.69 5.11 10.40
CA ILE A 61 -10.64 4.02 10.69
C ILE A 61 -10.59 3.51 12.13
N TYR A 62 -9.56 3.89 12.91
CA TYR A 62 -9.36 3.44 14.29
C TYR A 62 -9.24 4.63 15.23
N PRO A 63 -10.30 5.47 15.36
CA PRO A 63 -10.25 6.68 16.18
C PRO A 63 -9.92 6.40 17.65
N ASP A 64 -10.37 5.28 18.20
CA ASP A 64 -10.16 4.91 19.60
C ASP A 64 -8.72 4.47 19.90
N PHE A 65 -7.95 4.15 18.85
CA PHE A 65 -6.55 3.68 18.91
C PHE A 65 -5.66 4.47 17.94
N ALA A 66 -5.94 5.77 17.76
CA ALA A 66 -5.32 6.57 16.70
C ALA A 66 -3.79 6.68 16.82
N ASP A 67 -3.26 6.64 18.03
CA ASP A 67 -1.81 6.74 18.32
C ASP A 67 -1.10 5.39 18.40
N ASP A 68 -1.84 4.29 18.29
CA ASP A 68 -1.32 2.93 18.36
C ASP A 68 -1.11 2.33 16.98
N TYR A 69 -0.07 1.51 16.85
CA TYR A 69 0.13 0.70 15.64
C TYR A 69 -0.93 -0.38 15.57
N ALA A 70 -1.65 -0.43 14.45
CA ALA A 70 -2.62 -1.47 14.12
C ALA A 70 -1.94 -2.54 13.26
N PHE A 71 -1.46 -3.59 13.92
CA PHE A 71 -0.89 -4.75 13.23
C PHE A 71 -2.02 -5.67 12.78
N HIS A 72 -2.26 -5.76 11.47
CA HIS A 72 -3.11 -6.82 10.93
C HIS A 72 -2.24 -7.99 10.52
N ILE A 73 -2.55 -9.17 11.05
CA ILE A 73 -1.75 -10.37 10.89
C ILE A 73 -2.62 -11.52 10.41
N MET A 74 -2.18 -12.21 9.37
CA MET A 74 -2.75 -13.47 8.90
C MET A 74 -1.99 -14.63 9.52
N PHE A 75 -2.72 -15.63 10.01
CA PHE A 75 -2.17 -16.88 10.54
C PHE A 75 -2.71 -18.08 9.76
N LEU A 76 -1.79 -18.95 9.32
CA LEU A 76 -2.14 -20.25 8.71
C LEU A 76 -2.19 -21.38 9.73
N SER A 77 -1.69 -21.15 10.95
CA SER A 77 -1.75 -22.13 12.04
C SER A 77 -1.94 -21.45 13.41
N GLN A 78 -2.56 -22.17 14.34
CA GLN A 78 -2.71 -21.70 15.73
C GLN A 78 -1.37 -21.56 16.46
N GLN A 79 -0.38 -22.38 16.07
CA GLN A 79 0.97 -22.29 16.60
C GLN A 79 1.63 -20.96 16.23
N ALA A 80 1.52 -20.55 14.96
CA ALA A 80 2.07 -19.28 14.48
C ALA A 80 1.42 -18.09 15.19
N LYS A 81 0.11 -18.18 15.46
CA LYS A 81 -0.60 -17.18 16.28
C LYS A 81 0.00 -17.08 17.68
N ALA A 82 0.13 -18.19 18.39
CA ALA A 82 0.67 -18.19 19.76
C ALA A 82 2.12 -17.67 19.82
N GLU A 83 2.97 -18.06 18.87
CA GLU A 83 4.35 -17.58 18.77
C GLU A 83 4.41 -16.07 18.50
N THR A 84 3.58 -15.58 17.58
CA THR A 84 3.52 -14.15 17.24
C THR A 84 2.97 -13.32 18.39
N GLU A 85 1.97 -13.79 19.12
CA GLU A 85 1.45 -13.08 20.30
C GLU A 85 2.51 -12.96 21.40
N CYS A 86 3.25 -14.03 21.67
CA CYS A 86 4.37 -14.01 22.62
C CYS A 86 5.46 -13.00 22.19
N PHE A 87 5.77 -12.96 20.89
CA PHE A 87 6.69 -11.98 20.33
C PHE A 87 6.16 -10.55 20.52
N LEU A 88 4.90 -10.29 20.16
CA LEU A 88 4.29 -8.96 20.31
C LEU A 88 4.27 -8.49 21.76
N GLU A 89 3.92 -9.36 22.72
CA GLU A 89 3.93 -9.03 24.16
C GLU A 89 5.33 -8.68 24.67
N SER A 90 6.36 -9.33 24.13
CA SER A 90 7.75 -9.09 24.48
C SER A 90 8.24 -7.71 23.98
N PHE A 91 7.86 -7.32 22.75
CA PHE A 91 8.41 -6.14 22.07
C PHE A 91 7.48 -4.92 22.04
N PHE A 92 6.19 -5.08 22.35
CA PHE A 92 5.19 -4.00 22.30
C PHE A 92 4.31 -4.00 23.54
N ASN A 93 3.65 -2.87 23.81
CA ASN A 93 2.62 -2.78 24.82
C ASN A 93 1.27 -2.98 24.15
N LEU A 94 0.76 -4.21 24.18
CA LEU A 94 -0.54 -4.54 23.61
C LEU A 94 -1.67 -3.89 24.43
N LYS A 95 -2.45 -3.02 23.78
CA LYS A 95 -3.62 -2.38 24.40
C LYS A 95 -4.91 -3.12 24.09
N HIS A 96 -5.04 -3.60 22.86
CA HIS A 96 -6.23 -4.33 22.40
C HIS A 96 -5.85 -5.36 21.34
N LYS A 97 -6.59 -6.47 21.30
CA LYS A 97 -6.50 -7.46 20.22
C LYS A 97 -7.87 -8.06 19.97
N GLU A 98 -8.19 -8.29 18.71
CA GLU A 98 -9.42 -8.95 18.30
C GLU A 98 -9.24 -9.64 16.96
N GLU A 99 -10.12 -10.60 16.69
CA GLU A 99 -10.30 -11.13 15.35
C GLU A 99 -10.93 -10.05 14.48
N VAL A 100 -10.43 -9.88 13.24
CA VAL A 100 -11.01 -8.88 12.34
C VAL A 100 -12.44 -9.32 12.00
N PRO A 101 -13.46 -8.47 12.22
CA PRO A 101 -14.84 -8.82 11.92
C PRO A 101 -15.00 -9.20 10.45
N THR A 102 -15.58 -10.36 10.20
CA THR A 102 -15.87 -10.88 8.87
C THR A 102 -17.31 -11.36 8.76
N ARG A 103 -17.78 -11.56 7.52
CA ARG A 103 -19.02 -12.27 7.22
C ARG A 103 -18.80 -13.24 6.07
N ASP A 104 -19.59 -14.30 6.02
CA ASP A 104 -19.58 -15.22 4.89
C ASP A 104 -19.91 -14.48 3.59
N GLN A 105 -19.07 -14.67 2.57
CA GLN A 105 -19.20 -14.03 1.27
C GLN A 105 -18.93 -15.05 0.17
N GLN A 106 -19.83 -15.10 -0.81
CA GLN A 106 -19.64 -15.92 -2.00
C GLN A 106 -18.38 -15.47 -2.75
N GLY A 107 -17.54 -16.42 -3.15
CA GLY A 107 -16.27 -16.15 -3.82
C GLY A 107 -15.05 -16.14 -2.89
N ILE A 108 -15.26 -16.11 -1.57
CA ILE A 108 -14.18 -16.24 -0.58
C ILE A 108 -14.15 -17.66 -0.04
N THR A 109 -13.03 -18.37 -0.26
CA THR A 109 -12.86 -19.76 0.15
C THR A 109 -11.65 -19.91 1.07
N ASN A 110 -11.83 -20.61 2.19
CA ASN A 110 -10.79 -20.93 3.17
C ASN A 110 -9.90 -19.72 3.54
N PRO A 111 -10.50 -18.62 4.08
CA PRO A 111 -9.71 -17.49 4.54
C PRO A 111 -8.76 -17.89 5.67
N PRO A 112 -7.55 -17.31 5.75
CA PRO A 112 -6.68 -17.46 6.91
C PRO A 112 -7.32 -16.81 8.14
N ILE A 113 -6.81 -17.15 9.32
CA ILE A 113 -7.20 -16.47 10.56
C ILE A 113 -6.63 -15.05 10.51
N VAL A 114 -7.48 -14.03 10.60
CA VAL A 114 -7.05 -12.63 10.53
C VAL A 114 -7.31 -11.95 11.86
N TRP A 115 -6.24 -11.47 12.50
CA TRP A 115 -6.34 -10.72 13.76
C TRP A 115 -5.74 -9.34 13.60
N ARG A 116 -6.29 -8.39 14.37
CA ARG A 116 -5.69 -7.07 14.53
C ARG A 116 -5.26 -6.85 15.98
N TYR A 117 -4.07 -6.28 16.13
CA TYR A 117 -3.45 -5.96 17.41
C TYR A 117 -3.12 -4.48 17.44
N PHE A 118 -3.62 -3.78 18.46
CA PHE A 118 -3.32 -2.39 18.72
C PHE A 118 -2.24 -2.29 19.79
N ALA A 119 -1.10 -1.73 19.42
CA ALA A 119 0.07 -1.70 20.29
C ALA A 119 0.86 -0.40 20.19
N SER A 120 1.41 0.02 21.33
CA SER A 120 2.37 1.12 21.41
C SER A 120 3.78 0.60 21.67
N VAL A 121 4.79 1.40 21.32
CA VAL A 121 6.18 1.16 21.67
C VAL A 121 6.52 2.03 22.90
N SER A 122 7.04 1.44 23.98
CA SER A 122 7.55 2.25 25.09
C SER A 122 8.99 2.72 24.81
N PRO A 123 9.42 3.88 25.33
CA PRO A 123 10.80 4.35 25.20
C PRO A 123 11.84 3.32 25.65
N GLU A 124 11.55 2.58 26.73
CA GLU A 124 12.40 1.51 27.24
C GLU A 124 12.59 0.36 26.22
N LYS A 125 11.52 -0.03 25.53
CA LYS A 125 11.55 -1.09 24.52
C LYS A 125 12.18 -0.62 23.22
N CYS A 126 11.94 0.64 22.84
CA CYS A 126 12.53 1.27 21.66
C CYS A 126 14.05 1.46 21.82
N GLY A 127 14.50 1.76 23.03
CA GLY A 127 15.89 2.04 23.33
C GLY A 127 16.41 3.24 22.53
N LYS A 128 17.41 3.01 21.67
CA LYS A 128 18.02 4.04 20.82
C LYS A 128 17.45 4.08 19.40
N PHE A 129 16.54 3.17 19.06
CA PHE A 129 15.94 3.17 17.72
C PHE A 129 14.98 4.34 17.58
N ILE A 130 14.86 4.84 16.35
CA ILE A 130 13.68 5.61 15.95
C ILE A 130 12.48 4.65 15.99
N GLU A 131 11.36 5.05 16.58
CA GLU A 131 10.18 4.20 16.81
C GLU A 131 9.74 3.46 15.54
N GLU A 132 9.68 4.16 14.42
CA GLU A 132 9.29 3.61 13.12
C GLU A 132 10.28 2.55 12.63
N ASP A 133 11.59 2.77 12.79
CA ASP A 133 12.61 1.80 12.39
C ASP A 133 12.58 0.55 13.29
N TYR A 134 12.27 0.73 14.58
CA TYR A 134 12.03 -0.38 15.50
C TYR A 134 10.85 -1.25 15.05
N VAL A 135 9.75 -0.61 14.66
CA VAL A 135 8.55 -1.30 14.17
C VAL A 135 8.85 -2.02 12.86
N VAL A 136 9.49 -1.36 11.90
CA VAL A 136 9.88 -1.97 10.62
C VAL A 136 10.73 -3.21 10.85
N ASP A 137 11.75 -3.15 11.71
CA ASP A 137 12.60 -4.31 12.01
C ASP A 137 11.80 -5.49 12.58
N ARG A 138 10.77 -5.23 13.40
CA ARG A 138 9.94 -6.27 14.05
C ARG A 138 8.94 -6.86 13.07
N VAL A 139 8.35 -6.04 12.21
CA VAL A 139 7.51 -6.50 11.10
C VAL A 139 8.30 -7.40 10.16
N MET A 140 9.53 -7.01 9.81
CA MET A 140 10.42 -7.82 8.97
C MET A 140 10.79 -9.12 9.67
N TYR A 141 11.04 -9.10 10.98
CA TYR A 141 11.31 -10.32 11.75
C TYR A 141 10.12 -11.28 11.71
N ILE A 142 8.90 -10.83 11.99
CA ILE A 142 7.71 -11.68 11.95
C ILE A 142 7.57 -12.30 10.56
N ASN A 143 7.65 -11.50 9.50
CA ASN A 143 7.47 -11.95 8.12
C ASN A 143 8.60 -12.87 7.60
N THR A 144 9.76 -12.91 8.25
CA THR A 144 10.91 -13.73 7.81
C THR A 144 11.20 -14.93 8.70
N CYS A 145 11.00 -14.80 10.02
CA CYS A 145 11.41 -15.76 11.03
C CYS A 145 10.26 -16.57 11.61
N ILE A 146 9.06 -16.01 11.74
CA ILE A 146 7.89 -16.74 12.25
C ILE A 146 7.17 -17.37 11.06
N ASN A 147 7.17 -18.70 10.99
CA ASN A 147 6.48 -19.40 9.90
C ASN A 147 4.96 -19.29 10.08
N ASP A 148 4.23 -19.31 8.97
CA ASP A 148 2.76 -19.28 8.95
C ASP A 148 2.11 -18.03 9.59
N ALA A 149 2.89 -16.98 9.86
CA ALA A 149 2.42 -15.66 10.27
C ALA A 149 2.83 -14.61 9.21
N PHE A 150 1.93 -13.66 8.94
CA PHE A 150 2.21 -12.59 8.00
C PHE A 150 1.55 -11.27 8.42
N VAL A 151 2.37 -10.27 8.73
CA VAL A 151 1.94 -8.89 8.97
C VAL A 151 1.74 -8.20 7.63
N PHE A 152 0.51 -7.76 7.37
CA PHE A 152 0.12 -7.12 6.11
C PHE A 152 -0.42 -5.69 6.27
N SER A 153 -0.56 -5.23 7.50
CA SER A 153 -0.84 -3.85 7.89
C SER A 153 -0.06 -3.53 9.16
N SER A 154 0.54 -2.35 9.26
CA SER A 154 1.37 -1.99 10.43
C SER A 154 1.39 -0.49 10.75
N GLY A 155 0.40 0.28 10.30
CA GLY A 155 0.34 1.73 10.48
C GLY A 155 -0.49 2.17 11.68
N LYS A 156 -0.42 3.46 12.00
CA LYS A 156 -1.28 4.10 13.02
C LYS A 156 -2.55 4.62 12.38
N ASN A 157 -3.69 4.46 13.07
CA ASN A 157 -5.01 4.90 12.62
C ASN A 157 -5.36 4.52 11.16
N MET A 158 -4.86 3.37 10.69
CA MET A 158 -5.08 2.88 9.34
C MET A 158 -5.08 1.36 9.35
N GLY A 159 -5.71 0.76 8.34
CA GLY A 159 -5.74 -0.68 8.17
C GLY A 159 -5.77 -1.08 6.70
N VAL A 160 -5.15 -2.22 6.40
CA VAL A 160 -5.31 -2.92 5.12
C VAL A 160 -6.22 -4.12 5.32
N PHE A 161 -7.07 -4.38 4.32
CA PHE A 161 -8.00 -5.51 4.25
C PHE A 161 -7.85 -6.13 2.87
N LYS A 162 -7.30 -7.34 2.79
CA LYS A 162 -6.95 -7.96 1.50
C LYS A 162 -7.06 -9.46 1.54
N GLY A 163 -7.19 -10.07 0.37
CA GLY A 163 -7.28 -11.52 0.25
C GLY A 163 -7.39 -12.00 -1.18
N VAL A 164 -7.61 -13.30 -1.33
CA VAL A 164 -7.90 -13.93 -2.62
C VAL A 164 -9.41 -13.84 -2.87
N GLY A 165 -9.77 -13.10 -3.91
CA GLY A 165 -11.16 -12.84 -4.30
C GLY A 165 -11.26 -11.59 -5.18
N TYR A 166 -12.45 -11.31 -5.68
CA TYR A 166 -12.74 -10.01 -6.30
C TYR A 166 -12.79 -8.93 -5.20
N PRO A 167 -12.34 -7.69 -5.51
CA PRO A 167 -12.28 -6.63 -4.50
C PRO A 167 -13.65 -6.32 -3.88
N GLU A 168 -14.74 -6.31 -4.65
CA GLU A 168 -16.08 -6.10 -4.11
C GLU A 168 -16.51 -7.19 -3.11
N ASP A 169 -16.08 -8.43 -3.32
CA ASP A 169 -16.31 -9.53 -2.39
C ASP A 169 -15.42 -9.42 -1.15
N ILE A 170 -14.15 -9.05 -1.32
CA ILE A 170 -13.24 -8.80 -0.19
C ILE A 170 -13.76 -7.66 0.69
N GLY A 171 -14.25 -6.57 0.07
CA GLY A 171 -14.82 -5.45 0.81
C GLY A 171 -16.07 -5.86 1.58
N ARG A 172 -16.91 -6.71 0.99
CA ARG A 172 -18.06 -7.27 1.69
C ARG A 172 -17.64 -8.22 2.81
N PHE A 173 -16.69 -9.12 2.56
CA PHE A 173 -16.19 -10.10 3.53
C PHE A 173 -15.68 -9.42 4.80
N PHE A 174 -14.90 -8.35 4.67
CA PHE A 174 -14.40 -7.56 5.80
C PHE A 174 -15.37 -6.48 6.31
N ARG A 175 -16.61 -6.46 5.82
CA ARG A 175 -17.69 -5.55 6.25
C ARG A 175 -17.28 -4.07 6.16
N LEU A 176 -16.56 -3.69 5.10
CA LEU A 176 -15.94 -2.36 4.98
C LEU A 176 -16.96 -1.21 4.88
N GLU A 177 -18.22 -1.51 4.57
CA GLU A 177 -19.30 -0.51 4.64
C GLU A 177 -19.59 -0.03 6.06
N GLU A 178 -19.18 -0.77 7.09
CA GLU A 178 -19.39 -0.44 8.50
C GLU A 178 -18.25 0.40 9.09
N TYR A 179 -17.17 0.59 8.33
CA TYR A 179 -16.03 1.40 8.72
C TYR A 179 -16.13 2.79 8.08
N GLU A 180 -15.66 3.81 8.79
CA GLU A 180 -15.55 5.17 8.25
C GLU A 180 -14.10 5.64 8.27
N GLY A 181 -13.63 6.15 7.13
CA GLY A 181 -12.28 6.70 6.96
C GLY A 181 -12.29 7.92 6.05
N TYR A 182 -11.28 8.77 6.13
CA TYR A 182 -11.19 9.98 5.28
C TYR A 182 -10.44 9.73 3.97
N LEU A 183 -9.69 8.63 3.89
CA LEU A 183 -8.93 8.21 2.73
C LEU A 183 -9.06 6.71 2.58
N TRP A 184 -9.40 6.29 1.37
CA TRP A 184 -9.45 4.88 1.02
C TRP A 184 -8.78 4.63 -0.33
N THR A 185 -8.08 3.50 -0.44
CA THR A 185 -7.58 2.98 -1.73
C THR A 185 -8.00 1.54 -1.89
N THR A 186 -8.19 1.09 -3.13
CA THR A 186 -8.59 -0.27 -3.44
C THR A 186 -7.99 -0.75 -4.75
N HIS A 187 -7.78 -2.06 -4.82
CA HIS A 187 -7.18 -2.73 -5.96
C HIS A 187 -7.91 -4.02 -6.27
N GLY A 188 -8.13 -4.26 -7.56
CA GLY A 188 -8.52 -5.56 -8.09
C GLY A 188 -7.45 -6.14 -8.99
N ARG A 189 -7.15 -7.42 -8.77
CA ARG A 189 -6.26 -8.37 -9.49
C ARG A 189 -5.00 -8.77 -8.70
N PHE A 190 -4.56 -10.00 -8.90
CA PHE A 190 -3.19 -10.50 -8.67
C PHE A 190 -3.06 -11.76 -9.57
N PRO A 191 -1.92 -12.39 -9.88
CA PRO A 191 -0.52 -12.05 -9.69
C PRO A 191 0.22 -11.78 -11.02
N THR A 192 1.27 -10.95 -11.00
CA THR A 192 2.16 -10.70 -12.15
C THR A 192 3.41 -11.59 -12.15
N ASN A 193 3.78 -12.22 -11.02
CA ASN A 193 4.98 -13.08 -10.90
C ASN A 193 4.85 -14.32 -9.98
N THR A 194 3.74 -14.51 -9.24
CA THR A 194 3.51 -15.63 -8.29
C THR A 194 2.10 -16.22 -8.46
N LYS A 195 1.58 -17.09 -7.56
CA LYS A 195 0.15 -17.45 -7.52
C LYS A 195 -0.59 -16.55 -6.52
N GLY A 196 -1.90 -16.42 -6.72
CA GLY A 196 -2.78 -15.75 -5.77
C GLY A 196 -2.70 -16.43 -4.41
N TRP A 197 -2.21 -15.69 -3.42
CA TRP A 197 -2.30 -16.05 -2.01
C TRP A 197 -2.59 -14.79 -1.22
N TRP A 198 -3.19 -14.95 -0.04
CA TRP A 198 -3.79 -13.84 0.70
C TRP A 198 -2.80 -12.71 1.03
N GLY A 199 -1.57 -13.05 1.42
CA GLY A 199 -0.56 -12.05 1.73
C GLY A 199 0.02 -11.33 0.51
N GLY A 200 -0.04 -11.98 -0.67
CA GLY A 200 0.41 -11.41 -1.94
C GLY A 200 -0.56 -10.41 -2.55
N ALA A 201 -1.84 -10.43 -2.15
CA ALA A 201 -2.82 -9.46 -2.64
C ALA A 201 -2.41 -8.01 -2.29
N HIS A 202 -2.84 -7.05 -3.11
CA HIS A 202 -2.70 -5.63 -2.83
C HIS A 202 -3.89 -5.13 -2.00
N PRO A 203 -3.78 -4.02 -1.24
CA PRO A 203 -2.59 -3.16 -1.07
C PRO A 203 -1.41 -3.80 -0.33
N PHE A 204 -0.21 -3.26 -0.57
CA PHE A 204 0.96 -3.49 0.30
C PHE A 204 1.10 -2.37 1.30
N CYS A 205 1.61 -2.70 2.49
CA CYS A 205 1.72 -1.76 3.61
C CYS A 205 3.04 -1.93 4.35
N LEU A 206 3.66 -0.80 4.73
CA LEU A 206 4.71 -0.72 5.73
C LEU A 206 4.50 0.55 6.54
N LEU A 207 4.37 0.45 7.86
CA LEU A 207 3.90 1.56 8.69
C LEU A 207 2.58 2.09 8.12
N ASP A 208 2.44 3.40 7.94
CA ASP A 208 1.28 4.03 7.33
C ASP A 208 1.40 4.19 5.80
N TRP A 209 2.49 3.76 5.17
CA TRP A 209 2.60 3.75 3.71
C TRP A 209 1.79 2.59 3.14
N THR A 210 0.82 2.88 2.29
CA THR A 210 0.14 1.87 1.47
C THR A 210 0.33 2.12 -0.01
N VAL A 211 0.47 1.04 -0.77
CA VAL A 211 0.63 1.09 -2.22
C VAL A 211 -0.31 0.10 -2.89
N VAL A 212 -1.06 0.59 -3.86
CA VAL A 212 -1.74 -0.21 -4.87
C VAL A 212 -1.11 0.05 -6.23
N HIS A 213 -0.96 -0.99 -7.04
CA HIS A 213 -0.20 -0.96 -8.29
C HIS A 213 -0.93 -1.71 -9.40
N ASN A 214 -1.15 -1.03 -10.52
CA ASN A 214 -1.60 -1.61 -11.79
C ASN A 214 -0.46 -1.52 -12.80
N GLY A 215 0.06 -2.67 -13.21
CA GLY A 215 1.19 -2.72 -14.11
C GLY A 215 2.08 -3.92 -13.89
N GLU A 216 3.28 -3.83 -14.43
CA GLU A 216 4.35 -4.80 -14.23
C GLU A 216 5.68 -4.07 -14.23
N ILE A 217 6.40 -4.14 -13.10
CA ILE A 217 7.70 -3.50 -12.96
C ILE A 217 8.78 -4.49 -13.41
N SER A 218 9.25 -4.32 -14.65
CA SER A 218 10.29 -5.16 -15.26
C SER A 218 11.66 -5.02 -14.58
N SER A 219 11.88 -3.93 -13.83
CA SER A 219 13.10 -3.71 -13.04
C SER A 219 13.08 -4.34 -11.65
N TYR A 220 12.05 -5.13 -11.29
CA TYR A 220 11.85 -5.70 -9.94
C TYR A 220 13.13 -6.22 -9.28
N GLY A 221 13.90 -7.06 -9.98
CA GLY A 221 15.11 -7.67 -9.41
C GLY A 221 16.21 -6.66 -9.03
N ILE A 222 16.36 -5.56 -9.76
CA ILE A 222 17.31 -4.49 -9.44
C ILE A 222 16.78 -3.65 -8.28
N ASN A 223 15.49 -3.30 -8.33
CA ASN A 223 14.84 -2.51 -7.29
C ASN A 223 14.87 -3.21 -5.93
N LYS A 224 14.54 -4.51 -5.90
CA LYS A 224 14.65 -5.36 -4.71
C LYS A 224 16.07 -5.36 -4.14
N ARG A 225 17.09 -5.63 -4.95
CA ARG A 225 18.49 -5.66 -4.51
C ARG A 225 18.94 -4.32 -3.93
N PHE A 226 18.50 -3.21 -4.52
CA PHE A 226 18.79 -1.88 -4.00
C PHE A 226 18.22 -1.73 -2.58
N LEU A 227 16.95 -2.08 -2.37
CA LEU A 227 16.31 -1.98 -1.05
C LEU A 227 16.94 -2.91 0.00
N GLU A 228 17.36 -4.12 -0.39
CA GLU A 228 18.01 -5.07 0.50
C GLU A 228 19.33 -4.52 1.09
N GLN A 229 20.01 -3.62 0.37
CA GLN A 229 21.20 -2.91 0.88
C GLN A 229 20.87 -1.94 2.03
N TYR A 230 19.60 -1.51 2.15
CA TYR A 230 19.10 -0.65 3.23
C TYR A 230 18.34 -1.42 4.31
N GLY A 231 18.44 -2.75 4.31
CA GLY A 231 17.91 -3.61 5.38
C GLY A 231 16.48 -4.13 5.17
N TYR A 232 15.75 -3.69 4.14
CA TYR A 232 14.43 -4.22 3.82
C TYR A 232 14.49 -5.68 3.39
N LYS A 233 13.47 -6.47 3.75
CA LYS A 233 13.33 -7.88 3.37
C LYS A 233 12.10 -8.04 2.49
N CYS A 234 12.32 -8.10 1.17
CA CYS A 234 11.23 -8.32 0.21
C CYS A 234 10.88 -9.81 0.14
N THR A 235 9.87 -10.21 0.91
CA THR A 235 9.50 -11.62 1.17
C THR A 235 8.28 -12.08 0.38
N MET A 236 7.57 -11.15 -0.25
CA MET A 236 6.24 -11.36 -0.81
C MET A 236 6.26 -11.56 -2.33
N GLU A 237 7.47 -11.49 -2.91
CA GLU A 237 7.75 -11.78 -4.33
C GLU A 237 6.87 -10.98 -5.32
N THR A 238 6.57 -9.75 -4.94
CA THR A 238 5.76 -8.80 -5.71
C THR A 238 6.51 -7.49 -5.91
N ASP A 239 6.28 -6.87 -7.05
CA ASP A 239 6.81 -5.55 -7.35
C ASP A 239 6.17 -4.44 -6.49
N THR A 240 4.94 -4.63 -6.04
CA THR A 240 4.25 -3.64 -5.19
C THR A 240 4.86 -3.53 -3.80
N GLU A 241 5.36 -4.64 -3.22
CA GLU A 241 6.14 -4.61 -1.96
C GLU A 241 7.39 -3.74 -2.11
N VAL A 242 8.08 -3.90 -3.24
CA VAL A 242 9.26 -3.09 -3.57
C VAL A 242 8.90 -1.61 -3.69
N VAL A 243 7.77 -1.26 -4.29
CA VAL A 243 7.33 0.14 -4.36
C VAL A 243 7.02 0.70 -2.97
N ALA A 244 6.32 -0.04 -2.11
CA ALA A 244 6.01 0.39 -0.75
C ALA A 244 7.29 0.69 0.06
N TYR A 245 8.28 -0.20 -0.01
CA TYR A 245 9.56 0.00 0.69
C TYR A 245 10.42 1.11 0.04
N ALA A 246 10.31 1.31 -1.28
CA ALA A 246 10.99 2.42 -1.96
C ALA A 246 10.43 3.78 -1.52
N VAL A 247 9.11 3.89 -1.38
CA VAL A 247 8.47 5.10 -0.85
C VAL A 247 8.93 5.38 0.59
N ASP A 248 8.91 4.36 1.46
CA ASP A 248 9.40 4.48 2.85
C ASP A 248 10.85 4.96 2.91
N LEU A 249 11.73 4.36 2.09
CA LEU A 249 13.14 4.75 2.02
C LEU A 249 13.31 6.19 1.52
N LEU A 250 12.66 6.56 0.42
CA LEU A 250 12.85 7.87 -0.21
C LEU A 250 12.27 9.00 0.65
N MET A 251 11.04 8.84 1.14
CA MET A 251 10.31 9.92 1.79
C MET A 251 10.54 9.95 3.30
N ARG A 252 10.39 8.82 4.01
CA ARG A 252 10.57 8.78 5.47
C ARG A 252 12.05 8.79 5.85
N LYS A 253 12.85 7.84 5.33
CA LYS A 253 14.25 7.71 5.75
C LYS A 253 15.16 8.79 5.16
N HIS A 254 15.00 9.10 3.88
CA HIS A 254 15.88 10.07 3.20
C HIS A 254 15.30 11.49 3.12
N GLY A 255 14.05 11.70 3.55
CA GLY A 255 13.44 13.02 3.64
C GLY A 255 13.19 13.70 2.29
N LEU A 256 13.07 12.93 1.20
CA LEU A 256 12.74 13.48 -0.11
C LEU A 256 11.27 13.92 -0.16
N SER A 257 11.01 15.03 -0.86
CA SER A 257 9.64 15.44 -1.17
C SER A 257 8.97 14.45 -2.13
N VAL A 258 7.63 14.50 -2.21
CA VAL A 258 6.85 13.68 -3.15
C VAL A 258 7.34 13.88 -4.59
N GLU A 259 7.65 15.11 -4.98
CA GLU A 259 8.13 15.43 -6.33
C GLU A 259 9.51 14.85 -6.60
N MET A 260 10.40 14.85 -5.61
CA MET A 260 11.72 14.24 -5.74
C MET A 260 11.63 12.71 -5.78
N ALA A 261 10.79 12.10 -4.94
CA ALA A 261 10.52 10.67 -4.96
C ALA A 261 9.91 10.23 -6.29
N ALA A 262 8.94 10.97 -6.83
CA ALA A 262 8.37 10.73 -8.15
C ALA A 262 9.44 10.79 -9.26
N LYS A 263 10.34 11.78 -9.20
CA LYS A 263 11.45 11.90 -10.14
C LYS A 263 12.49 10.79 -10.01
N VAL A 264 12.58 10.11 -8.88
CA VAL A 264 13.37 8.88 -8.71
C VAL A 264 12.65 7.70 -9.35
N LEU A 265 11.40 7.45 -8.96
CA LEU A 265 10.62 6.29 -9.38
C LEU A 265 10.29 6.32 -10.89
N ALA A 266 10.00 7.50 -11.44
CA ALA A 266 9.57 7.72 -12.82
C ALA A 266 10.52 8.68 -13.58
N ALA A 267 11.83 8.54 -13.39
CA ALA A 267 12.82 9.48 -13.92
C ALA A 267 12.71 9.71 -15.45
N PRO A 268 12.72 10.98 -15.93
CA PRO A 268 12.74 11.31 -17.36
C PRO A 268 13.94 10.73 -18.08
N LEU A 269 13.84 10.55 -19.40
CA LEU A 269 14.93 10.02 -20.22
C LEU A 269 16.16 10.97 -20.21
N TRP A 270 17.36 10.43 -20.40
CA TRP A 270 18.61 11.22 -20.39
C TRP A 270 18.61 12.37 -21.40
N ASN A 271 18.00 12.18 -22.58
CA ASN A 271 17.85 13.24 -23.59
C ASN A 271 16.89 14.36 -23.15
N GLN A 272 15.88 14.05 -22.34
CA GLN A 272 14.99 15.05 -21.73
C GLN A 272 15.73 15.80 -20.62
N ILE A 273 16.46 15.07 -19.76
CA ILE A 273 17.29 15.67 -18.70
C ILE A 273 18.33 16.64 -19.28
N ALA A 274 18.98 16.28 -20.39
CA ALA A 274 19.96 17.13 -21.05
C ALA A 274 19.41 18.50 -21.51
N ARG A 275 18.10 18.58 -21.75
CA ARG A 275 17.39 19.79 -22.19
C ARG A 275 16.83 20.64 -21.04
N LEU A 276 16.89 20.15 -19.79
CA LEU A 276 16.44 20.91 -18.63
C LEU A 276 17.36 22.09 -18.34
N PRO A 277 16.86 23.15 -17.68
CA PRO A 277 17.69 24.22 -17.13
C PRO A 277 18.79 23.66 -16.24
N GLU A 278 19.93 24.35 -16.17
CA GLU A 278 21.15 23.83 -15.52
C GLU A 278 20.91 23.32 -14.09
N HIS A 279 20.16 24.08 -13.29
CA HIS A 279 19.82 23.73 -11.92
C HIS A 279 19.01 22.41 -11.84
N GLU A 280 17.93 22.31 -12.61
CA GLU A 280 17.08 21.11 -12.64
C GLU A 280 17.81 19.91 -13.22
N ARG A 281 18.61 20.11 -14.27
CA ARG A 281 19.46 19.08 -14.87
C ARG A 281 20.43 18.50 -13.86
N LYS A 282 21.05 19.34 -13.02
CA LYS A 282 21.95 18.89 -11.96
C LYS A 282 21.21 18.02 -10.95
N ILE A 283 20.06 18.47 -10.45
CA ILE A 283 19.22 17.70 -9.50
C ILE A 283 18.82 16.35 -10.10
N MET A 284 18.34 16.32 -11.36
CA MET A 284 17.97 15.09 -12.06
C MET A 284 19.11 14.14 -12.31
N THR A 285 20.29 14.67 -12.64
CA THR A 285 21.48 13.84 -12.81
C THR A 285 21.90 13.22 -11.48
N THR A 286 21.90 14.00 -10.40
CA THR A 286 22.22 13.52 -9.05
C THR A 286 21.23 12.45 -8.58
N LEU A 287 19.92 12.69 -8.71
CA LEU A 287 18.91 11.70 -8.32
C LEU A 287 19.05 10.39 -9.11
N ARG A 288 19.27 10.45 -10.43
CA ARG A 288 19.49 9.24 -11.24
C ARG A 288 20.78 8.50 -10.92
N GLN A 289 21.82 9.19 -10.46
CA GLN A 289 23.09 8.58 -10.07
C GLN A 289 22.98 7.88 -8.71
N ILE A 290 22.33 8.51 -7.73
CA ILE A 290 22.20 7.98 -6.36
C ILE A 290 21.15 6.87 -6.32
N TYR A 291 19.98 7.10 -6.92
CA TYR A 291 18.81 6.22 -6.83
C TYR A 291 18.52 5.45 -8.11
N GLY A 292 19.51 5.29 -9.00
CA GLY A 292 19.31 4.58 -10.27
C GLY A 292 18.76 3.16 -10.10
N GLY A 293 19.05 2.51 -8.97
CA GLY A 293 18.50 1.20 -8.62
C GLY A 293 17.02 1.21 -8.23
N LEU A 294 16.39 2.36 -7.95
CA LEU A 294 14.96 2.49 -7.63
C LEU A 294 14.13 3.04 -8.79
N LEU A 295 14.74 3.30 -9.95
CA LEU A 295 13.98 3.62 -11.16
C LEU A 295 13.06 2.44 -11.51
N LEU A 296 11.75 2.72 -11.57
CA LEU A 296 10.76 1.73 -11.98
C LEU A 296 10.69 1.72 -13.51
N ASN A 297 11.04 0.59 -14.12
CA ASN A 297 10.84 0.34 -15.54
C ASN A 297 9.66 -0.61 -15.74
N GLY A 298 8.97 -0.44 -16.86
CA GLY A 298 7.73 -1.16 -17.17
C GLY A 298 6.50 -0.28 -16.99
N PRO A 299 5.33 -0.75 -17.46
CA PRO A 299 4.06 -0.06 -17.27
C PRO A 299 3.69 -0.03 -15.80
N PHE A 300 3.38 1.14 -15.25
CA PHE A 300 2.80 1.22 -13.91
C PHE A 300 1.86 2.42 -13.75
N THR A 301 0.82 2.20 -12.96
CA THR A 301 0.05 3.24 -12.28
C THR A 301 0.00 2.83 -10.83
N ILE A 302 0.35 3.74 -9.93
CA ILE A 302 0.32 3.48 -8.49
C ILE A 302 -0.50 4.55 -7.79
N ILE A 303 -1.19 4.14 -6.74
CA ILE A 303 -1.71 5.05 -5.71
C ILE A 303 -0.94 4.71 -4.44
N VAL A 304 -0.20 5.68 -3.96
CA VAL A 304 0.49 5.66 -2.67
C VAL A 304 -0.38 6.46 -1.70
N ALA A 305 -0.62 5.94 -0.52
CA ALA A 305 -1.26 6.71 0.54
C ALA A 305 -0.41 6.64 1.81
N HIS A 306 -0.46 7.71 2.60
CA HIS A 306 0.04 7.75 3.97
C HIS A 306 -0.79 8.74 4.78
N THR A 307 -0.50 8.89 6.06
CA THR A 307 -1.35 9.68 6.96
C THR A 307 -1.57 11.09 6.43
N GLY A 308 -2.80 11.35 6.00
CA GLY A 308 -3.23 12.65 5.50
C GLY A 308 -2.89 12.97 4.05
N GLU A 309 -2.31 12.04 3.26
CA GLU A 309 -2.05 12.27 1.84
C GLU A 309 -2.34 11.05 0.95
N MET A 310 -2.88 11.33 -0.25
CA MET A 310 -3.06 10.38 -1.34
C MET A 310 -2.28 10.87 -2.57
N ILE A 311 -1.40 10.02 -3.09
CA ILE A 311 -0.49 10.34 -4.19
C ILE A 311 -0.73 9.36 -5.33
N GLY A 312 -1.22 9.83 -6.47
CA GLY A 312 -1.30 9.04 -7.70
C GLY A 312 -0.16 9.37 -8.65
N MET A 313 0.46 8.37 -9.26
CA MET A 313 1.41 8.60 -10.35
C MET A 313 1.39 7.45 -11.37
N THR A 314 1.77 7.77 -12.60
CA THR A 314 2.00 6.78 -13.65
C THR A 314 3.47 6.70 -14.03
N ASP A 315 3.83 5.69 -14.81
CA ASP A 315 5.10 5.65 -15.50
C ASP A 315 5.27 6.86 -16.44
N ARG A 316 6.53 7.15 -16.77
CA ARG A 316 6.96 8.34 -17.54
C ARG A 316 6.38 8.45 -18.97
N ILE A 317 5.84 7.37 -19.53
CA ILE A 317 5.20 7.37 -20.85
C ILE A 317 3.71 6.98 -20.80
N ARG A 318 3.16 6.78 -19.59
CA ARG A 318 1.74 6.50 -19.32
C ARG A 318 1.21 5.28 -20.08
N LEU A 319 1.82 4.12 -19.84
CA LEU A 319 1.39 2.85 -20.43
C LEU A 319 0.11 2.27 -19.81
N ARG A 320 -0.28 2.76 -18.63
CA ARG A 320 -1.52 2.38 -17.94
C ARG A 320 -2.40 3.60 -17.70
N PRO A 321 -3.74 3.45 -17.74
CA PRO A 321 -4.64 4.56 -17.58
C PRO A 321 -4.72 5.00 -16.10
N MET A 322 -4.80 6.32 -15.91
CA MET A 322 -5.14 6.95 -14.64
C MET A 322 -5.99 8.18 -14.97
N VAL A 323 -7.13 8.30 -14.30
CA VAL A 323 -8.04 9.44 -14.37
C VAL A 323 -8.11 10.04 -12.97
N VAL A 324 -8.08 11.37 -12.90
CA VAL A 324 -8.26 12.09 -11.65
C VAL A 324 -9.53 12.94 -11.74
N GLY A 325 -10.33 12.89 -10.69
CA GLY A 325 -11.53 13.71 -10.52
C GLY A 325 -11.47 14.50 -9.22
N GLU A 326 -12.03 15.71 -9.22
CA GLU A 326 -12.22 16.53 -8.03
C GLU A 326 -13.69 16.94 -7.92
N TYR A 327 -14.24 16.88 -6.71
CA TYR A 327 -15.55 17.42 -6.39
C TYR A 327 -15.54 17.97 -4.96
N ARG A 328 -15.66 19.29 -4.81
CA ARG A 328 -15.55 20.00 -3.54
C ARG A 328 -14.23 19.64 -2.83
N SER A 329 -14.30 19.00 -1.66
CA SER A 329 -13.13 18.52 -0.91
C SER A 329 -12.70 17.11 -1.30
N LYS A 330 -13.43 16.40 -2.16
CA LYS A 330 -13.13 15.02 -2.53
C LYS A 330 -12.19 14.96 -3.73
N LEU A 331 -11.13 14.15 -3.60
CA LEU A 331 -10.22 13.77 -4.66
C LEU A 331 -10.41 12.29 -5.00
N PHE A 332 -10.49 11.99 -6.29
CA PHE A 332 -10.66 10.65 -6.83
C PHE A 332 -9.51 10.31 -7.78
N ILE A 333 -8.96 9.11 -7.67
CA ILE A 333 -7.96 8.57 -8.60
C ILE A 333 -8.43 7.19 -9.03
N SER A 334 -8.63 6.97 -10.33
CA SER A 334 -9.13 5.69 -10.83
C SER A 334 -8.46 5.26 -12.12
N SER A 335 -8.51 3.96 -12.41
CA SER A 335 -8.19 3.44 -13.74
C SER A 335 -9.22 3.87 -14.80
N GLU A 336 -10.48 4.09 -14.42
CA GLU A 336 -11.56 4.46 -15.32
C GLU A 336 -12.42 5.59 -14.75
N GLU A 337 -12.85 6.51 -15.62
CA GLU A 337 -13.73 7.61 -15.23
C GLU A 337 -15.13 7.12 -14.83
N SER A 338 -15.60 6.03 -15.46
CA SER A 338 -16.90 5.38 -15.19
C SER A 338 -17.08 5.05 -13.71
N ALA A 339 -16.04 4.52 -13.06
CA ALA A 339 -16.05 4.16 -11.65
C ALA A 339 -16.23 5.40 -10.74
N ILE A 340 -15.61 6.53 -11.11
CA ILE A 340 -15.77 7.79 -10.36
C ILE A 340 -17.21 8.28 -10.53
N ARG A 341 -17.70 8.34 -11.77
CA ARG A 341 -19.04 8.85 -12.08
C ARG A 341 -20.18 8.00 -11.53
N LEU A 342 -19.93 6.72 -11.29
CA LEU A 342 -20.91 5.82 -10.68
C LEU A 342 -21.28 6.27 -9.27
N ILE A 343 -20.30 6.71 -8.48
CA ILE A 343 -20.53 7.17 -7.09
C ILE A 343 -20.65 8.70 -6.97
N GLN A 344 -20.08 9.43 -7.93
CA GLN A 344 -20.08 10.88 -7.96
C GLN A 344 -20.33 11.37 -9.42
N PRO A 345 -21.61 11.49 -9.85
CA PRO A 345 -21.95 11.80 -11.24
C PRO A 345 -21.41 13.14 -11.73
N GLU A 346 -21.39 14.15 -10.85
CA GLU A 346 -20.91 15.50 -11.11
C GLU A 346 -19.50 15.70 -10.54
N LEU A 347 -18.60 16.27 -11.34
CA LEU A 347 -17.22 16.59 -10.97
C LEU A 347 -16.93 18.06 -11.33
N ASP A 348 -16.21 18.75 -10.46
CA ASP A 348 -15.73 20.12 -10.70
C ASP A 348 -14.60 20.11 -11.74
N LYS A 349 -13.75 19.07 -11.68
CA LYS A 349 -12.62 18.88 -12.57
C LYS A 349 -12.39 17.40 -12.84
N VAL A 350 -12.05 17.07 -14.08
CA VAL A 350 -11.60 15.73 -14.48
C VAL A 350 -10.46 15.88 -15.49
N TRP A 351 -9.38 15.13 -15.29
CA TRP A 351 -8.24 15.16 -16.21
C TRP A 351 -7.42 13.88 -16.20
N LEU A 352 -6.60 13.74 -17.24
CA LEU A 352 -5.58 12.71 -17.35
C LEU A 352 -4.23 13.33 -16.96
N PRO A 353 -3.57 12.87 -15.90
CA PRO A 353 -2.28 13.38 -15.47
C PRO A 353 -1.18 13.07 -16.49
N VAL A 354 -0.11 13.87 -16.41
CA VAL A 354 1.09 13.71 -17.23
C VAL A 354 1.94 12.56 -16.69
N GLY A 355 2.55 11.79 -17.58
CA GLY A 355 3.37 10.65 -17.20
C GLY A 355 4.55 11.04 -16.30
N GLY A 356 4.72 10.35 -15.18
CA GLY A 356 5.79 10.60 -14.21
C GLY A 356 5.58 11.81 -13.30
N GLU A 357 4.50 12.58 -13.47
CA GLU A 357 4.14 13.66 -12.55
C GLU A 357 3.17 13.15 -11.47
N PRO A 358 3.45 13.39 -10.18
CA PRO A 358 2.55 12.99 -9.11
C PRO A 358 1.33 13.92 -9.05
N VAL A 359 0.18 13.34 -8.75
CA VAL A 359 -1.02 14.05 -8.29
C VAL A 359 -1.12 13.84 -6.79
N VAL A 360 -1.16 14.92 -6.02
CA VAL A 360 -1.14 14.88 -4.56
C VAL A 360 -2.43 15.49 -4.02
N GLY A 361 -3.18 14.72 -3.24
CA GLY A 361 -4.22 15.21 -2.35
C GLY A 361 -3.71 15.18 -0.92
N SER A 362 -3.83 16.29 -0.20
CA SER A 362 -3.43 16.39 1.21
C SER A 362 -4.60 16.92 2.04
N LEU A 363 -4.65 16.54 3.31
CA LEU A 363 -5.62 17.12 4.25
C LEU A 363 -5.37 18.62 4.42
N GLN A 364 -6.43 19.41 4.36
CA GLN A 364 -6.38 20.86 4.55
C GLN A 364 -5.87 21.23 5.94
N ASN A 365 -6.21 20.42 6.95
CA ASN A 365 -5.67 20.50 8.29
C ASN A 365 -4.76 19.29 8.53
N PRO A 366 -3.43 19.49 8.57
CA PRO A 366 -2.50 18.40 8.81
C PRO A 366 -2.80 17.71 10.15
N ILE A 367 -2.84 16.37 10.13
CA ILE A 367 -2.91 15.58 11.36
C ILE A 367 -1.61 15.85 12.11
N LYS A 368 -1.71 16.38 13.33
CA LYS A 368 -0.54 16.60 14.19
C LYS A 368 0.05 15.25 14.56
N VAL A 369 1.03 14.79 13.80
CA VAL A 369 1.94 13.73 14.27
C VAL A 369 2.69 14.34 15.46
N GLN A 370 2.47 13.82 16.66
CA GLN A 370 3.31 14.16 17.81
C GLN A 370 4.71 13.62 17.53
N LYS A 371 5.50 14.35 16.75
CA LYS A 371 6.95 14.19 16.74
C LYS A 371 7.43 14.77 18.05
N GLU A 372 7.46 13.96 19.11
CA GLU A 372 8.35 14.26 20.22
C GLU A 372 9.76 14.31 19.61
N ALA A 373 10.30 15.51 19.53
CA ALA A 373 11.68 15.73 19.12
C ALA A 373 12.59 15.18 20.22
N THR A 374 12.80 13.87 20.23
CA THR A 374 13.90 13.26 20.98
C THR A 374 15.17 13.43 20.16
N ALA A 375 15.73 14.64 20.25
CA ALA A 375 17.15 14.82 20.03
C ALA A 375 17.91 14.03 21.12
N CYS A 376 18.68 13.02 20.69
CA CYS A 376 19.73 12.40 21.48
C CYS A 376 20.96 12.23 20.58
#